data_AF-A0AA39GK66-F1
#
_entry.id   AF-A0AA39GK66-F1
#
_cell.length_a   1.000
_cell.length_b   1.000
_cell.length_c   1.000
_cell.angle_alpha   90.00
_cell.angle_beta   90.00
_cell.angle_gamma   90.00
#
_symmetry.space_group_name_H-M   'P 1'
#
loop_
_entity.id
_entity.type
_entity.pdbx_description
1 polymer ?
#
loop_
_entity_poly.entity_id
_entity_poly.type
_entity_poly.pdbx_seq_one_letter_code
_entity_poly.pdbx_strand_id
1 'polypeptide(L)'
;MGFPIAEVDHKGECTIVKEKDTGGAVTVGTCASQLLYEIQGPWYYNCDVVADLSSIKMEQVGEDAVRVTGIKGLPPPPTTKVGITAPAGFQAEWHIYYVGLAIEEKCRLTEDQIRYNGSTQINAPNQDVATVDFRVFAQSKDPEVMHPDVPNGFNRWVLEVFLQSAPGASLSNDIRQVAPKPYYEHRVHCLFADEKVTDMPASTATRTYPKQQPSYEPENPMPEGSWGETERAPLGYVALGRSGDKASDCNVGFFVRHDDEWEWLRSLLTTSKIRELLGPQEDKAVHFLLHDHLDRGYNGCSTYDTSGKNACEYLRAKTVDVPKKFLARGRV
;
A
#
# COMPACT_ATOMS: atom_id res chain seq x y z
N MET A 1 0.29 17.29 17.06
CA MET A 1 -0.22 17.41 15.68
C MET A 1 -1.73 17.36 15.76
N GLY A 2 -2.42 18.40 15.31
CA GLY A 2 -3.89 18.39 15.21
C GLY A 2 -4.36 17.67 13.94
N PHE A 3 -5.65 17.34 13.89
CA PHE A 3 -6.30 16.92 12.65
C PHE A 3 -6.60 18.15 11.77
N PRO A 4 -6.50 18.06 10.44
CA PRO A 4 -6.88 19.15 9.55
C PRO A 4 -8.40 19.34 9.52
N ILE A 5 -8.81 20.58 9.30
CA ILE A 5 -10.20 21.01 9.14
C ILE A 5 -10.42 21.34 7.66
N ALA A 6 -11.55 20.93 7.08
CA ALA A 6 -11.96 21.32 5.73
C ALA A 6 -13.05 22.41 5.82
N GLU A 7 -12.69 23.65 5.53
CA GLU A 7 -13.63 24.77 5.43
C GLU A 7 -14.28 24.75 4.04
N VAL A 8 -15.47 24.16 3.93
CA VAL A 8 -16.22 24.04 2.65
C VAL A 8 -17.11 25.26 2.45
N ASP A 9 -17.08 25.86 1.25
CA ASP A 9 -17.91 27.01 0.89
C ASP A 9 -19.15 26.66 0.07
N HIS A 10 -19.97 27.68 -0.22
CA HIS A 10 -21.23 27.57 -0.96
C HIS A 10 -21.11 27.06 -2.40
N LYS A 11 -19.89 26.98 -2.97
CA LYS A 11 -19.62 26.41 -4.30
C LYS A 11 -19.17 24.95 -4.23
N GLY A 12 -18.95 24.41 -3.03
CA GLY A 12 -18.36 23.08 -2.81
C GLY A 12 -16.83 23.05 -2.97
N GLU A 13 -16.18 24.21 -3.08
CA GLU A 13 -14.73 24.33 -2.94
C GLU A 13 -14.37 24.34 -1.45
N CYS A 14 -13.16 23.92 -1.08
CA CYS A 14 -12.76 23.89 0.32
C CYS A 14 -11.34 24.42 0.57
N THR A 15 -11.11 24.94 1.77
CA THR A 15 -9.77 25.25 2.28
C THR A 15 -9.43 24.26 3.38
N ILE A 16 -8.37 23.48 3.19
CA ILE A 16 -7.81 22.61 4.23
C ILE A 16 -6.91 23.47 5.11
N VAL A 17 -7.19 23.50 6.42
CA VAL A 17 -6.45 24.26 7.43
C VAL A 17 -6.12 23.39 8.64
N LYS A 18 -5.27 23.88 9.56
CA LYS A 18 -5.12 23.27 10.88
C LYS A 18 -5.06 24.30 12.01
N GLU A 19 -5.38 23.84 13.23
CA GLU A 19 -5.29 24.65 14.44
C GLU A 19 -3.84 25.12 14.70
N LYS A 20 -3.69 26.36 15.16
CA LYS A 20 -2.38 26.99 15.39
C LYS A 20 -1.64 26.30 16.53
N ASP A 21 -0.31 26.38 16.50
CA ASP A 21 0.59 25.88 17.56
C ASP A 21 0.47 24.38 17.92
N THR A 22 -0.31 23.58 17.17
CA THR A 22 -0.49 22.13 17.38
C THR A 22 0.61 21.25 16.78
N GLY A 23 1.57 21.84 16.06
CA GLY A 23 2.61 21.13 15.29
C GLY A 23 2.08 20.37 14.07
N GLY A 24 3.00 19.85 13.25
CA GLY A 24 2.68 19.37 11.89
C GLY A 24 2.57 20.53 10.89
N ALA A 25 2.20 20.24 9.65
CA ALA A 25 2.03 21.25 8.60
C ALA A 25 0.90 20.87 7.63
N VAL A 26 0.20 21.87 7.09
CA VAL A 26 -0.78 21.73 5.99
C VAL A 26 -0.25 22.42 4.74
N THR A 27 0.39 21.63 3.89
CA THR A 27 0.95 22.05 2.60
C THR A 27 0.32 21.32 1.43
N VAL A 28 0.40 21.88 0.22
CA VAL A 28 -0.03 21.22 -1.03
C VAL A 28 0.54 19.80 -1.12
N GLY A 29 1.81 19.60 -0.74
CA GLY A 29 2.44 18.27 -0.71
C GLY A 29 1.78 17.30 0.27
N THR A 30 1.45 17.74 1.49
CA THR A 30 0.74 16.90 2.47
C THR A 30 -0.68 16.55 2.01
N CYS A 31 -1.43 17.52 1.46
CA CYS A 31 -2.78 17.31 0.93
C CYS A 31 -2.78 16.39 -0.29
N ALA A 32 -1.85 16.59 -1.24
CA ALA A 32 -1.67 15.72 -2.39
C ALA A 32 -1.31 14.30 -1.98
N SER A 33 -0.43 14.11 -0.98
CA SER A 33 -0.10 12.78 -0.46
C SER A 33 -1.33 12.05 0.12
N GLN A 34 -2.24 12.79 0.78
CA GLN A 34 -3.45 12.21 1.36
C GLN A 34 -4.51 11.90 0.29
N LEU A 35 -4.62 12.74 -0.74
CA LEU A 35 -5.48 12.46 -1.90
C LEU A 35 -5.00 11.21 -2.65
N LEU A 36 -3.70 11.14 -2.95
CA LEU A 36 -3.07 10.02 -3.65
C LEU A 36 -3.11 8.70 -2.87
N TYR A 37 -3.33 8.74 -1.56
CA TYR A 37 -3.63 7.55 -0.76
C TYR A 37 -5.09 7.08 -0.94
N GLU A 38 -6.02 7.99 -1.21
CA GLU A 38 -7.46 7.74 -1.06
C GLU A 38 -8.18 7.34 -2.35
N ILE A 39 -7.76 7.89 -3.49
CA ILE A 39 -8.46 7.73 -4.78
C ILE A 39 -8.29 6.33 -5.40
N GLN A 40 -9.18 5.94 -6.32
CA GLN A 40 -9.04 4.71 -7.13
C GLN A 40 -9.05 5.01 -8.66
N GLY A 41 -8.85 6.28 -9.02
CA GLY A 41 -9.09 6.82 -10.35
C GLY A 41 -9.71 8.23 -10.27
N PRO A 42 -10.09 8.82 -11.42
CA PRO A 42 -10.64 10.18 -11.50
C PRO A 42 -12.03 10.32 -10.85
N TRP A 43 -12.76 9.24 -10.62
CA TRP A 43 -14.08 9.25 -10.00
C TRP A 43 -14.05 8.59 -8.61
N TYR A 44 -14.48 9.33 -7.59
CA TYR A 44 -14.62 8.79 -6.24
C TYR A 44 -16.11 8.51 -5.96
N TYR A 45 -16.47 7.23 -5.88
CA TYR A 45 -17.86 6.77 -5.79
C TYR A 45 -18.38 6.79 -4.33
N ASN A 46 -19.38 7.62 -4.03
CA ASN A 46 -20.18 7.53 -2.80
C ASN A 46 -21.63 7.13 -3.12
N CYS A 47 -22.45 6.89 -2.08
CA CYS A 47 -23.87 6.55 -2.20
C CYS A 47 -24.71 7.62 -2.87
N ASP A 48 -24.48 8.91 -2.55
CA ASP A 48 -25.35 10.02 -2.98
C ASP A 48 -24.72 10.91 -4.06
N VAL A 49 -23.41 10.81 -4.29
CA VAL A 49 -22.68 11.59 -5.28
C VAL A 49 -21.40 10.88 -5.73
N VAL A 50 -21.06 11.00 -7.01
CA VAL A 50 -19.71 10.68 -7.50
C VAL A 50 -18.91 11.98 -7.57
N ALA A 51 -17.77 12.06 -6.89
CA ALA A 51 -16.86 13.20 -7.04
C ALA A 51 -15.94 12.97 -8.24
N ASP A 52 -15.99 13.88 -9.21
CA ASP A 52 -15.07 13.95 -10.34
C ASP A 52 -13.87 14.82 -9.98
N LEU A 53 -12.71 14.18 -9.92
CA LEU A 53 -11.43 14.73 -9.52
C LEU A 53 -10.54 15.11 -10.71
N SER A 54 -11.00 14.89 -11.96
CA SER A 54 -10.23 15.13 -13.18
C SER A 54 -9.73 16.56 -13.37
N SER A 55 -10.38 17.54 -12.72
CA SER A 55 -10.05 18.96 -12.78
C SER A 55 -9.56 19.53 -11.44
N ILE A 56 -9.19 18.67 -10.47
CA ILE A 56 -8.79 19.11 -9.13
C ILE A 56 -7.54 19.99 -9.18
N LYS A 57 -7.52 21.04 -8.35
CA LYS A 57 -6.38 21.93 -8.15
C LYS A 57 -6.16 22.17 -6.66
N MET A 58 -4.89 22.27 -6.27
CA MET A 58 -4.48 22.62 -4.91
C MET A 58 -3.56 23.84 -4.97
N GLU A 59 -3.83 24.84 -4.16
CA GLU A 59 -3.08 26.10 -4.09
C GLU A 59 -2.74 26.43 -2.63
N GLN A 60 -1.49 26.79 -2.34
CA GLN A 60 -1.09 27.22 -1.00
C GLN A 60 -1.56 28.66 -0.77
N VAL A 61 -2.50 28.87 0.15
CA VAL A 61 -3.11 30.18 0.44
C VAL A 61 -2.74 30.76 1.81
N GLY A 62 -1.93 30.02 2.58
CA GLY A 62 -1.31 30.44 3.84
C GLY A 62 -0.28 29.41 4.30
N GLU A 63 0.41 29.65 5.42
CA GLU A 63 1.42 28.75 5.97
C GLU A 63 0.88 27.33 6.21
N ASP A 64 -0.30 27.24 6.81
CA ASP A 64 -1.03 26.02 7.16
C ASP A 64 -2.40 25.98 6.47
N ALA A 65 -2.51 26.50 5.24
CA ALA A 65 -3.77 26.61 4.51
C ALA A 65 -3.62 26.29 3.01
N VAL A 66 -4.38 25.30 2.54
CA VAL A 66 -4.41 24.84 1.14
C VAL A 66 -5.82 24.94 0.59
N ARG A 67 -6.01 25.73 -0.45
CA ARG A 67 -7.27 25.84 -1.19
C ARG A 67 -7.37 24.71 -2.20
N VAL A 68 -8.51 24.01 -2.21
CA VAL A 68 -8.82 22.89 -3.12
C VAL A 68 -10.04 23.24 -3.95
N THR A 69 -9.90 23.20 -5.28
CA THR A 69 -10.94 23.60 -6.24
C THR A 69 -11.07 22.61 -7.40
N GLY A 70 -12.08 22.79 -8.25
CA GLY A 70 -12.23 22.05 -9.51
C GLY A 70 -12.87 20.66 -9.42
N ILE A 71 -13.15 20.17 -8.21
CA ILE A 71 -13.93 18.94 -7.98
C ILE A 71 -15.38 19.19 -8.40
N LYS A 72 -16.02 18.22 -9.09
CA LYS A 72 -17.44 18.31 -9.49
C LYS A 72 -18.25 17.15 -8.94
N GLY A 73 -19.46 17.43 -8.45
CA GLY A 73 -20.45 16.40 -8.15
C GLY A 73 -21.12 15.89 -9.43
N LEU A 74 -21.13 14.57 -9.61
CA LEU A 74 -21.87 13.86 -10.65
C LEU A 74 -22.96 12.97 -10.00
N PRO A 75 -24.03 12.60 -10.74
CA PRO A 75 -25.08 11.72 -10.21
C PRO A 75 -24.52 10.42 -9.64
N PRO A 76 -25.06 9.89 -8.54
CA PRO A 76 -24.58 8.66 -7.92
C PRO A 76 -24.73 7.44 -8.84
N PRO A 77 -24.01 6.33 -8.55
CA PRO A 77 -24.27 5.06 -9.21
C PRO A 77 -25.67 4.53 -8.86
N PRO A 78 -26.28 3.67 -9.69
CA PRO A 78 -27.57 3.02 -9.37
C PRO A 78 -27.45 1.97 -8.25
N THR A 79 -26.27 1.78 -7.66
CA THR A 79 -25.98 0.79 -6.62
C THR A 79 -25.07 1.40 -5.55
N THR A 80 -25.23 0.98 -4.30
CA THR A 80 -24.33 1.36 -3.20
C THR A 80 -23.23 0.32 -3.01
N LYS A 81 -21.97 0.75 -2.87
CA LYS A 81 -20.86 -0.11 -2.46
C LYS A 81 -20.94 -0.31 -0.94
N VAL A 82 -21.23 -1.54 -0.50
CA VAL A 82 -21.25 -1.92 0.92
C VAL A 82 -20.00 -2.76 1.21
N GLY A 83 -19.26 -2.39 2.25
CA GLY A 83 -18.16 -3.20 2.76
C GLY A 83 -18.61 -4.05 3.95
N ILE A 84 -18.49 -5.37 3.86
CA ILE A 84 -18.76 -6.29 4.99
C ILE A 84 -17.51 -7.11 5.28
N THR A 85 -17.23 -7.29 6.57
CA THR A 85 -16.10 -8.05 7.10
C THR A 85 -16.65 -9.32 7.75
N ALA A 86 -16.28 -10.50 7.23
CA ALA A 86 -16.84 -11.79 7.66
C ALA A 86 -15.73 -12.75 8.14
N PRO A 87 -15.98 -13.62 9.14
CA PRO A 87 -15.01 -14.63 9.57
C PRO A 87 -14.58 -15.52 8.41
N ALA A 88 -13.27 -15.69 8.23
CA ALA A 88 -12.69 -16.41 7.10
C ALA A 88 -12.05 -17.74 7.50
N GLY A 89 -11.45 -17.76 8.69
CA GLY A 89 -10.76 -18.91 9.26
C GLY A 89 -9.84 -18.46 10.38
N PHE A 90 -8.78 -19.21 10.58
CA PHE A 90 -7.71 -18.97 11.53
C PHE A 90 -6.37 -18.84 10.80
N GLN A 91 -5.48 -18.05 11.38
CA GLN A 91 -4.11 -17.91 10.93
C GLN A 91 -3.13 -18.09 12.08
N ALA A 92 -1.95 -18.61 11.76
CA ALA A 92 -0.87 -18.87 12.70
C ALA A 92 0.47 -18.57 12.04
N GLU A 93 1.41 -18.07 12.82
CA GLU A 93 2.75 -17.68 12.35
C GLU A 93 3.83 -18.29 13.23
N TRP A 94 4.92 -18.69 12.58
CA TRP A 94 6.11 -19.29 13.17
C TRP A 94 7.33 -18.52 12.68
N HIS A 95 8.32 -18.30 13.53
CA HIS A 95 9.53 -17.56 13.17
C HIS A 95 10.77 -18.39 13.51
N ILE A 96 11.59 -18.63 12.49
CA ILE A 96 12.88 -19.30 12.60
C ILE A 96 13.98 -18.28 12.26
N TYR A 97 14.91 -18.07 13.17
CA TYR A 97 16.00 -17.11 13.00
C TYR A 97 17.26 -17.79 12.48
N TYR A 98 17.85 -17.26 11.40
CA TYR A 98 19.10 -17.79 10.82
C TYR A 98 20.26 -16.82 10.95
N VAL A 99 21.41 -17.31 11.41
CA VAL A 99 22.66 -16.54 11.48
C VAL A 99 23.89 -17.34 11.02
N GLY A 100 24.95 -16.63 10.62
CA GLY A 100 26.25 -17.18 10.20
C GLY A 100 26.52 -17.06 8.69
N LEU A 101 27.37 -17.94 8.16
CA LEU A 101 27.72 -17.99 6.74
C LEU A 101 26.69 -18.79 5.91
N ALA A 102 26.72 -18.61 4.59
CA ALA A 102 25.87 -19.31 3.61
C ALA A 102 24.35 -19.23 3.91
N ILE A 103 23.89 -18.05 4.36
CA ILE A 103 22.49 -17.81 4.76
C ILE A 103 21.50 -18.15 3.65
N GLU A 104 21.78 -17.75 2.40
CA GLU A 104 20.92 -18.07 1.26
C GLU A 104 20.72 -19.59 1.08
N GLU A 105 21.75 -20.40 1.33
CA GLU A 105 21.65 -21.86 1.24
C GLU A 105 20.91 -22.47 2.45
N LYS A 106 21.06 -21.91 3.65
CA LYS A 106 20.29 -22.32 4.84
C LYS A 106 18.80 -21.99 4.68
N CYS A 107 18.50 -20.79 4.18
CA CYS A 107 17.14 -20.39 3.83
C CYS A 107 16.57 -21.32 2.77
N ARG A 108 17.29 -21.55 1.65
CA ARG A 108 16.84 -22.46 0.59
C ARG A 108 16.56 -23.89 1.09
N LEU A 109 17.42 -24.45 1.94
CA LEU A 109 17.20 -25.79 2.52
C LEU A 109 15.94 -25.86 3.40
N THR A 110 15.61 -24.76 4.08
CA THR A 110 14.34 -24.61 4.82
C THR A 110 13.18 -24.39 3.87
N GLU A 111 13.39 -23.69 2.76
CA GLU A 111 12.39 -23.48 1.70
C GLU A 111 12.02 -24.77 0.98
N ASP A 112 12.98 -25.63 0.65
CA ASP A 112 12.71 -26.95 0.05
C ASP A 112 11.80 -27.81 0.96
N GLN A 113 11.73 -27.48 2.26
CA GLN A 113 10.86 -28.10 3.25
C GLN A 113 9.55 -27.32 3.52
N ILE A 114 9.54 -25.97 3.43
CA ILE A 114 8.42 -25.08 3.86
C ILE A 114 8.09 -23.89 2.93
N ARG A 115 9.04 -23.42 2.09
CA ARG A 115 9.07 -22.23 1.19
C ARG A 115 9.57 -20.87 1.77
N TYR A 116 10.22 -20.07 0.90
CA TYR A 116 10.80 -18.72 1.02
C TYR A 116 12.34 -18.54 1.23
N ASN A 117 12.95 -17.50 0.64
CA ASN A 117 14.39 -17.17 0.73
C ASN A 117 14.68 -15.83 1.43
N GLY A 118 15.73 -15.77 2.25
CA GLY A 118 16.24 -14.54 2.88
C GLY A 118 17.76 -14.40 2.82
N SER A 119 18.26 -13.19 3.08
CA SER A 119 19.70 -12.86 3.05
C SER A 119 20.05 -11.78 4.10
N THR A 120 21.35 -11.62 4.38
CA THR A 120 21.87 -10.66 5.38
C THR A 120 23.21 -10.04 4.94
N GLN A 121 23.69 -9.05 5.69
CA GLN A 121 24.95 -8.35 5.42
C GLN A 121 26.17 -9.19 5.84
N ILE A 122 27.16 -9.27 4.95
CA ILE A 122 28.48 -9.86 5.27
C ILE A 122 29.22 -8.93 6.24
N ASN A 123 29.80 -9.48 7.30
CA ASN A 123 30.48 -8.75 8.37
C ASN A 123 29.60 -7.72 9.10
N ALA A 124 28.34 -8.08 9.38
CA ALA A 124 27.43 -7.30 10.21
C ALA A 124 28.07 -6.95 11.59
N PRO A 125 27.81 -5.74 12.14
CA PRO A 125 28.49 -5.22 13.34
C PRO A 125 28.07 -5.92 14.64
N ASN A 126 26.98 -6.69 14.63
CA ASN A 126 26.50 -7.50 15.74
C ASN A 126 25.63 -8.67 15.22
N GLN A 127 25.25 -9.57 16.12
CA GLN A 127 24.44 -10.75 15.79
C GLN A 127 23.02 -10.40 15.32
N ASP A 128 22.38 -9.38 15.89
CA ASP A 128 21.00 -9.02 15.56
C ASP A 128 20.90 -8.56 14.09
N VAL A 129 21.85 -7.74 13.64
CA VAL A 129 21.96 -7.30 12.23
C VAL A 129 22.40 -8.45 11.31
N ALA A 130 23.10 -9.46 11.84
CA ALA A 130 23.49 -10.67 11.11
C ALA A 130 22.36 -11.72 10.99
N THR A 131 21.23 -11.52 11.69
CA THR A 131 20.14 -12.49 11.78
C THR A 131 19.07 -12.24 10.73
N VAL A 132 18.61 -13.29 10.06
CA VAL A 132 17.45 -13.28 9.16
C VAL A 132 16.24 -13.87 9.86
N ASP A 133 15.08 -13.23 9.70
CA ASP A 133 13.78 -13.74 10.16
C ASP A 133 13.06 -14.54 9.05
N PHE A 134 12.95 -15.85 9.24
CA PHE A 134 12.20 -16.75 8.38
C PHE A 134 10.81 -16.98 8.98
N ARG A 135 9.83 -16.21 8.50
CA ARG A 135 8.42 -16.34 8.86
C ARG A 135 7.74 -17.45 8.06
N VAL A 136 7.22 -18.44 8.76
CA VAL A 136 6.30 -19.45 8.24
C VAL A 136 4.88 -19.03 8.59
N PHE A 137 4.05 -18.81 7.58
CA PHE A 137 2.67 -18.35 7.74
C PHE A 137 1.69 -19.40 7.21
N ALA A 138 0.61 -19.66 7.96
CA ALA A 138 -0.45 -20.56 7.55
C ALA A 138 -1.84 -19.98 7.80
N GLN A 139 -2.80 -20.36 6.95
CA GLN A 139 -4.23 -20.08 7.06
C GLN A 139 -5.04 -21.37 6.91
N SER A 140 -6.04 -21.58 7.77
CA SER A 140 -6.90 -22.76 7.81
C SER A 140 -8.31 -22.39 8.22
N LYS A 141 -9.32 -23.12 7.76
CA LYS A 141 -10.70 -23.02 8.30
C LYS A 141 -10.88 -23.83 9.57
N ASP A 142 -10.02 -24.84 9.76
CA ASP A 142 -9.99 -25.70 10.94
C ASP A 142 -8.94 -25.17 11.93
N PRO A 143 -9.34 -24.68 13.12
CA PRO A 143 -8.41 -24.23 14.15
C PRO A 143 -7.62 -25.37 14.79
N GLU A 144 -8.10 -26.61 14.77
CA GLU A 144 -7.43 -27.74 15.42
C GLU A 144 -6.12 -28.08 14.72
N VAL A 145 -6.08 -28.01 13.38
CA VAL A 145 -4.85 -28.16 12.59
C VAL A 145 -3.79 -27.11 12.96
N MET A 146 -4.19 -25.99 13.55
CA MET A 146 -3.30 -24.91 14.01
C MET A 146 -3.03 -24.91 15.51
N HIS A 147 -3.75 -25.71 16.30
CA HIS A 147 -3.62 -25.69 17.75
C HIS A 147 -2.22 -26.20 18.16
N PRO A 148 -1.45 -25.48 19.00
CA PRO A 148 -0.06 -25.82 19.28
C PRO A 148 0.17 -27.23 19.81
N ASP A 149 -0.79 -27.76 20.57
CA ASP A 149 -0.70 -29.07 21.22
C ASP A 149 -1.05 -30.26 20.29
N VAL A 150 -1.51 -30.01 19.05
CA VAL A 150 -1.93 -31.09 18.14
C VAL A 150 -0.70 -31.78 17.52
N PRO A 151 -0.48 -33.10 17.74
CA PRO A 151 0.74 -33.79 17.31
C PRO A 151 0.90 -33.96 15.78
N ASN A 152 -0.14 -33.66 15.01
CA ASN A 152 -0.09 -33.63 13.55
C ASN A 152 -0.73 -32.33 13.02
N GLY A 153 -0.29 -31.21 13.60
CA GLY A 153 -0.72 -29.86 13.25
C GLY A 153 0.47 -28.93 12.95
N PHE A 154 0.14 -27.73 12.50
CA PHE A 154 1.07 -26.70 12.02
C PHE A 154 2.29 -26.50 12.92
N ASN A 155 2.07 -26.29 14.22
CA ASN A 155 3.15 -26.10 15.19
C ASN A 155 4.15 -27.27 15.18
N ARG A 156 3.65 -28.51 15.12
CA ARG A 156 4.50 -29.71 15.16
C ARG A 156 5.28 -29.87 13.86
N TRP A 157 4.65 -29.65 12.71
CA TRP A 157 5.32 -29.73 11.40
C TRP A 157 6.47 -28.73 11.28
N VAL A 158 6.26 -27.47 11.69
CA VAL A 158 7.33 -26.44 11.62
C VAL A 158 8.43 -26.70 12.66
N LEU A 159 8.06 -27.14 13.87
CA LEU A 159 9.04 -27.53 14.90
C LEU A 159 9.92 -28.71 14.44
N GLU A 160 9.35 -29.70 13.77
CA GLU A 160 10.13 -30.85 13.24
C GLU A 160 11.13 -30.44 12.16
N VAL A 161 10.77 -29.49 11.30
CA VAL A 161 11.70 -28.88 10.32
C VAL A 161 12.79 -28.07 11.01
N PHE A 162 12.44 -27.24 12.01
CA PHE A 162 13.43 -26.52 12.81
C PHE A 162 14.44 -27.47 13.47
N LEU A 163 13.98 -28.59 14.05
CA LEU A 163 14.85 -29.59 14.68
C LEU A 163 15.73 -30.37 13.68
N GLN A 164 15.42 -30.30 12.38
CA GLN A 164 16.21 -30.87 11.28
C GLN A 164 17.04 -29.81 10.52
N SER A 165 17.02 -28.56 11.00
CA SER A 165 17.61 -27.41 10.31
C SER A 165 19.15 -27.33 10.42
N ALA A 166 19.73 -26.48 9.56
CA ALA A 166 21.14 -26.16 9.55
C ALA A 166 21.61 -25.44 10.84
N PRO A 167 22.88 -25.61 11.25
CA PRO A 167 23.44 -24.92 12.42
C PRO A 167 23.30 -23.39 12.33
N GLY A 168 22.96 -22.74 13.46
CA GLY A 168 22.67 -21.31 13.52
C GLY A 168 21.20 -20.95 13.28
N ALA A 169 20.31 -21.95 13.29
CA ALA A 169 18.87 -21.75 13.48
C ALA A 169 18.54 -21.44 14.95
N SER A 170 17.55 -20.59 15.20
CA SER A 170 16.95 -20.35 16.52
C SER A 170 15.45 -20.06 16.40
N LEU A 171 14.75 -19.94 17.53
CA LEU A 171 13.30 -19.73 17.60
C LEU A 171 12.94 -18.36 18.18
N SER A 172 11.75 -17.86 17.85
CA SER A 172 11.14 -16.76 18.60
C SER A 172 10.81 -17.18 20.03
N ASN A 173 11.15 -16.31 20.98
CA ASN A 173 10.71 -16.42 22.37
C ASN A 173 9.20 -16.19 22.53
N ASP A 174 8.54 -15.56 21.56
CA ASP A 174 7.09 -15.32 21.57
C ASP A 174 6.34 -16.31 20.67
N ILE A 175 6.08 -17.50 21.21
CA ILE A 175 5.29 -18.54 20.54
C ILE A 175 3.77 -18.25 20.52
N ARG A 176 3.29 -17.10 21.00
CA ARG A 176 1.85 -16.76 20.94
C ARG A 176 1.37 -16.45 19.51
N GLN A 177 2.29 -16.27 18.56
CA GLN A 177 1.96 -16.17 17.13
C GLN A 177 1.51 -17.51 16.54
N VAL A 178 1.91 -18.62 17.14
CA VAL A 178 1.61 -19.99 16.70
C VAL A 178 0.17 -20.40 16.99
N ALA A 179 -0.44 -19.83 18.04
CA ALA A 179 -1.82 -20.14 18.40
C ALA A 179 -2.80 -19.64 17.30
N PRO A 180 -3.86 -20.39 16.98
CA PRO A 180 -4.81 -20.01 15.94
C PRO A 180 -5.53 -18.69 16.28
N LYS A 181 -5.35 -17.69 15.41
CA LYS A 181 -6.00 -16.38 15.53
C LYS A 181 -7.09 -16.25 14.48
N PRO A 182 -8.35 -15.95 14.84
CA PRO A 182 -9.40 -15.76 13.86
C PRO A 182 -9.06 -14.55 12.96
N TYR A 183 -9.24 -14.71 11.65
CA TYR A 183 -9.09 -13.65 10.68
C TYR A 183 -10.37 -13.48 9.84
N TYR A 184 -10.49 -12.33 9.19
CA TYR A 184 -11.70 -11.91 8.49
C TYR A 184 -11.40 -11.49 7.05
N GLU A 185 -12.32 -11.80 6.14
CA GLU A 185 -12.25 -11.45 4.72
C GLU A 185 -13.33 -10.43 4.36
N HIS A 186 -13.06 -9.63 3.33
CA HIS A 186 -14.03 -8.69 2.78
C HIS A 186 -15.01 -9.41 1.84
N ARG A 187 -16.32 -9.27 2.07
CA ARG A 187 -17.38 -9.85 1.21
C ARG A 187 -18.49 -8.83 0.96
N VAL A 188 -19.26 -9.02 -0.11
CA VAL A 188 -20.36 -8.13 -0.51
C VAL A 188 -21.69 -8.85 -0.30
N HIS A 189 -22.48 -8.39 0.68
CA HIS A 189 -23.85 -8.83 0.95
C HIS A 189 -24.67 -7.65 1.52
N CYS A 190 -25.98 -7.83 1.70
CA CYS A 190 -26.85 -6.86 2.36
C CYS A 190 -27.24 -7.36 3.76
N LEU A 191 -27.23 -6.46 4.75
CA LEU A 191 -27.75 -6.70 6.10
C LEU A 191 -28.61 -5.50 6.51
N PHE A 192 -29.72 -5.77 7.20
CA PHE A 192 -30.58 -4.78 7.84
C PHE A 192 -30.77 -5.18 9.30
N ALA A 193 -30.96 -4.20 10.19
CA ALA A 193 -31.23 -4.40 11.62
C ALA A 193 -32.39 -3.50 12.08
N ASP A 194 -33.13 -3.94 13.08
CA ASP A 194 -34.37 -3.31 13.57
C ASP A 194 -34.12 -2.09 14.47
N GLU A 195 -33.53 -1.03 13.91
CA GLU A 195 -33.46 0.29 14.56
C GLU A 195 -34.24 1.36 13.79
N LYS A 196 -34.35 2.55 14.40
CA LYS A 196 -35.22 3.65 13.98
C LYS A 196 -34.82 4.22 12.61
N VAL A 197 -35.36 3.64 11.55
CA VAL A 197 -35.13 4.06 10.16
C VAL A 197 -35.59 5.51 9.94
N THR A 198 -34.67 6.36 9.49
CA THR A 198 -35.03 7.60 8.79
C THR A 198 -35.07 7.27 7.31
N ASP A 199 -36.24 7.35 6.69
CA ASP A 199 -36.39 7.00 5.26
C ASP A 199 -35.73 8.10 4.40
N MET A 200 -34.56 7.77 3.86
CA MET A 200 -33.83 8.57 2.89
C MET A 200 -33.98 7.88 1.52
N PRO A 201 -34.91 8.32 0.66
CA PRO A 201 -35.13 7.69 -0.62
C PRO A 201 -33.88 7.84 -1.50
N ALA A 202 -33.47 6.74 -2.14
CA ALA A 202 -32.34 6.75 -3.07
C ALA A 202 -32.56 7.78 -4.20
N SER A 203 -31.47 8.38 -4.69
CA SER A 203 -31.55 9.32 -5.82
C SER A 203 -32.25 8.68 -7.01
N THR A 204 -33.26 9.36 -7.56
CA THR A 204 -33.93 8.97 -8.80
C THR A 204 -33.10 9.31 -10.04
N ALA A 205 -32.15 10.25 -9.90
CA ALA A 205 -31.17 10.61 -10.92
C ALA A 205 -29.85 9.90 -10.63
N THR A 206 -29.63 8.76 -11.29
CA THR A 206 -28.41 7.95 -11.20
C THR A 206 -27.69 7.86 -12.55
N ARG A 207 -26.39 7.57 -12.54
CA ARG A 207 -25.59 7.31 -13.74
C ARG A 207 -24.86 5.97 -13.60
N THR A 208 -24.86 5.15 -14.64
CA THR A 208 -24.03 3.94 -14.66
C THR A 208 -22.56 4.32 -14.88
N TYR A 209 -21.69 3.84 -13.99
CA TYR A 209 -20.24 3.97 -14.09
C TYR A 209 -19.60 2.59 -14.31
N PRO A 210 -18.43 2.50 -14.96
CA PRO A 210 -17.73 1.22 -15.09
C PRO A 210 -17.18 0.77 -13.73
N LYS A 211 -17.24 -0.54 -13.46
CA LYS A 211 -16.68 -1.14 -12.23
C LYS A 211 -15.18 -0.86 -12.10
N GLN A 212 -14.47 -1.01 -13.21
CA GLN A 212 -13.06 -0.63 -13.35
C GLN A 212 -12.97 0.76 -13.98
N GLN A 213 -12.23 1.68 -13.35
CA GLN A 213 -11.99 2.99 -13.94
C GLN A 213 -10.96 2.91 -15.08
N PRO A 214 -11.05 3.78 -16.10
CA PRO A 214 -10.12 3.75 -17.22
C PRO A 214 -8.69 4.08 -16.76
N SER A 215 -7.76 3.17 -17.01
CA SER A 215 -6.33 3.47 -16.95
C SER A 215 -5.92 4.39 -18.11
N TYR A 216 -4.91 5.23 -17.89
CA TYR A 216 -4.31 6.07 -18.90
C TYR A 216 -2.79 5.92 -18.86
N GLU A 217 -2.12 6.11 -20.00
CA GLU A 217 -0.67 6.35 -20.03
C GLU A 217 -0.41 7.87 -19.97
N PRO A 218 0.80 8.30 -19.58
CA PRO A 218 1.18 9.71 -19.57
C PRO A 218 0.93 10.38 -20.94
N GLU A 219 0.16 11.47 -20.98
CA GLU A 219 -0.11 12.19 -22.23
C GLU A 219 1.15 12.89 -22.74
N ASN A 220 1.61 12.61 -23.96
CA ASN A 220 2.83 13.19 -24.53
C ASN A 220 4.05 13.03 -23.60
N PRO A 221 4.56 11.80 -23.38
CA PRO A 221 5.77 11.58 -22.60
C PRO A 221 6.97 12.19 -23.35
N MET A 222 7.82 12.90 -22.62
CA MET A 222 9.03 13.49 -23.19
C MET A 222 10.06 12.38 -23.54
N PRO A 223 10.78 12.48 -24.67
CA PRO A 223 11.76 11.48 -25.07
C PRO A 223 12.86 11.23 -24.03
N GLU A 224 13.44 10.03 -24.06
CA GLU A 224 14.62 9.70 -23.26
C GLU A 224 15.77 10.68 -23.56
N GLY A 225 16.49 11.12 -22.53
CA GLY A 225 17.55 12.13 -22.64
C GLY A 225 17.07 13.60 -22.63
N SER A 226 15.75 13.88 -22.64
CA SER A 226 15.21 15.27 -22.65
C SER A 226 15.65 16.14 -21.46
N TRP A 227 16.16 15.54 -20.39
CA TRP A 227 16.57 16.22 -19.15
C TRP A 227 18.09 16.31 -18.96
N GLY A 228 18.87 15.92 -19.97
CA GLY A 228 20.33 15.91 -19.93
C GLY A 228 20.92 14.62 -19.38
N GLU A 229 22.17 14.69 -18.89
CA GLU A 229 22.91 13.54 -18.38
C GLU A 229 22.23 12.92 -17.15
N THR A 230 22.16 11.59 -17.11
CA THR A 230 21.57 10.80 -16.02
C THR A 230 22.63 10.14 -15.13
N GLU A 231 22.21 9.70 -13.95
CA GLU A 231 22.95 8.86 -13.03
C GLU A 231 22.03 7.78 -12.47
N ARG A 232 22.56 6.57 -12.27
CA ARG A 232 21.81 5.45 -11.69
C ARG A 232 21.64 5.66 -10.19
N ALA A 233 20.47 6.13 -9.77
CA ALA A 233 20.14 6.46 -8.38
C ALA A 233 18.73 5.95 -8.00
N PRO A 234 18.44 5.74 -6.69
CA PRO A 234 17.09 5.45 -6.23
C PRO A 234 16.08 6.51 -6.68
N LEU A 235 14.94 6.08 -7.23
CA LEU A 235 13.82 6.95 -7.62
C LEU A 235 13.41 7.90 -6.46
N GLY A 236 13.46 7.39 -5.23
CA GLY A 236 13.12 8.08 -4.00
C GLY A 236 13.95 9.30 -3.67
N TYR A 237 15.14 9.47 -4.29
CA TYR A 237 15.97 10.67 -4.11
C TYR A 237 15.38 11.92 -4.76
N VAL A 238 14.41 11.78 -5.69
CA VAL A 238 13.72 12.91 -6.34
C VAL A 238 12.21 12.81 -6.16
N ALA A 239 11.65 11.60 -6.30
CA ALA A 239 10.22 11.38 -6.10
C ALA A 239 9.90 11.09 -4.64
N LEU A 240 9.02 11.90 -4.06
CA LEU A 240 8.23 11.55 -2.89
C LEU A 240 7.08 10.63 -3.31
N GLY A 241 6.45 9.98 -2.33
CA GLY A 241 5.25 9.20 -2.60
C GLY A 241 4.57 8.71 -1.34
N ARG A 242 3.47 8.00 -1.53
CA ARG A 242 2.70 7.36 -0.46
C ARG A 242 1.91 6.18 -1.03
N SER A 243 1.73 5.14 -0.22
CA SER A 243 0.89 3.99 -0.56
C SER A 243 0.01 3.55 0.60
N GLY A 244 -0.98 2.73 0.29
CA GLY A 244 -1.80 2.08 1.30
C GLY A 244 -2.99 1.27 0.76
N ASP A 245 -3.67 0.58 1.66
CA ASP A 245 -4.70 -0.39 1.33
C ASP A 245 -6.04 0.22 0.90
N LYS A 246 -6.70 -0.48 -0.02
CA LYS A 246 -8.11 -0.32 -0.40
C LYS A 246 -8.77 -1.70 -0.53
N ALA A 247 -9.00 -2.32 0.64
CA ALA A 247 -9.35 -3.74 0.77
C ALA A 247 -8.22 -4.66 0.28
N SER A 248 -8.39 -5.42 -0.81
CA SER A 248 -7.33 -6.25 -1.39
C SER A 248 -6.37 -5.46 -2.30
N ASP A 249 -6.82 -4.32 -2.84
CA ASP A 249 -5.99 -3.45 -3.68
C ASP A 249 -5.01 -2.61 -2.84
N CYS A 250 -3.91 -2.14 -3.45
CA CYS A 250 -2.98 -1.18 -2.88
C CYS A 250 -2.82 0.04 -3.79
N ASN A 251 -3.09 1.24 -3.27
CA ASN A 251 -2.78 2.50 -3.93
C ASN A 251 -1.29 2.82 -3.80
N VAL A 252 -0.66 3.38 -4.84
CA VAL A 252 0.67 4.00 -4.81
C VAL A 252 0.67 5.28 -5.63
N GLY A 253 0.86 6.43 -4.97
CA GLY A 253 1.04 7.72 -5.63
C GLY A 253 2.45 8.27 -5.46
N PHE A 254 2.92 8.98 -6.49
CA PHE A 254 4.22 9.67 -6.49
C PHE A 254 4.03 11.16 -6.78
N PHE A 255 4.87 12.00 -6.18
CA PHE A 255 4.89 13.45 -6.37
C PHE A 255 6.30 14.01 -6.19
N VAL A 256 6.52 15.25 -6.60
CA VAL A 256 7.84 15.91 -6.63
C VAL A 256 7.74 17.35 -6.11
N ARG A 257 8.88 18.04 -6.00
CA ARG A 257 8.94 19.42 -5.51
C ARG A 257 8.80 20.48 -6.63
N HIS A 258 9.10 20.10 -7.87
CA HIS A 258 9.23 21.05 -8.99
C HIS A 258 8.53 20.53 -10.27
N ASP A 259 7.93 21.44 -11.04
CA ASP A 259 7.16 21.09 -12.24
C ASP A 259 8.00 20.38 -13.31
N ASP A 260 9.28 20.72 -13.45
CA ASP A 260 10.18 20.06 -14.41
C ASP A 260 10.64 18.66 -13.96
N GLU A 261 10.58 18.36 -12.66
CA GLU A 261 10.69 16.99 -12.11
C GLU A 261 9.39 16.21 -12.36
N TRP A 262 8.23 16.87 -12.43
CA TRP A 262 6.95 16.20 -12.66
C TRP A 262 6.83 15.75 -14.11
N GLU A 263 7.24 16.59 -15.06
CA GLU A 263 7.38 16.24 -16.49
C GLU A 263 8.29 15.03 -16.71
N TRP A 264 9.39 14.94 -15.94
CA TRP A 264 10.26 13.75 -15.95
C TRP A 264 9.58 12.53 -15.33
N LEU A 265 9.06 12.67 -14.11
CA LEU A 265 8.48 11.56 -13.35
C LEU A 265 7.31 10.93 -14.10
N ARG A 266 6.40 11.75 -14.64
CA ARG A 266 5.26 11.26 -15.42
C ARG A 266 5.72 10.57 -16.71
N SER A 267 6.76 11.05 -17.37
CA SER A 267 7.29 10.42 -18.59
C SER A 267 8.00 9.10 -18.31
N LEU A 268 8.65 8.97 -17.15
CA LEU A 268 9.32 7.76 -16.69
C LEU A 268 8.33 6.66 -16.26
N LEU A 269 7.34 7.01 -15.43
CA LEU A 269 6.47 6.06 -14.74
C LEU A 269 5.27 5.58 -15.59
N THR A 270 5.55 5.02 -16.75
CA THR A 270 4.54 4.25 -17.52
C THR A 270 4.07 3.00 -16.77
N THR A 271 2.95 2.40 -17.20
CA THR A 271 2.54 1.05 -16.75
C THR A 271 3.70 0.04 -16.83
N SER A 272 4.41 0.06 -17.97
CA SER A 272 5.50 -0.89 -18.23
C SER A 272 6.64 -0.71 -17.23
N LYS A 273 7.02 0.54 -16.93
CA LYS A 273 8.08 0.84 -15.97
C LYS A 273 7.72 0.38 -14.56
N ILE A 274 6.48 0.58 -14.07
CA ILE A 274 6.15 0.08 -12.72
C ILE A 274 6.12 -1.44 -12.63
N ARG A 275 5.68 -2.17 -13.66
CA ARG A 275 5.84 -3.64 -13.69
C ARG A 275 7.31 -4.05 -13.57
N GLU A 276 8.19 -3.40 -14.33
CA GLU A 276 9.65 -3.61 -14.25
C GLU A 276 10.19 -3.33 -12.84
N LEU A 277 9.75 -2.25 -12.19
CA LEU A 277 10.19 -1.89 -10.84
C LEU A 277 9.64 -2.83 -9.75
N LEU A 278 8.39 -3.29 -9.88
CA LEU A 278 7.78 -4.25 -8.95
C LEU A 278 8.46 -5.63 -9.05
N GLY A 279 8.75 -6.09 -10.27
CA GLY A 279 9.19 -7.45 -10.57
C GLY A 279 8.02 -8.32 -11.08
N PRO A 280 8.05 -9.65 -10.88
CA PRO A 280 6.97 -10.54 -11.33
C PRO A 280 5.70 -10.41 -10.45
N GLN A 281 4.97 -9.30 -10.62
CA GLN A 281 3.61 -8.99 -10.11
C GLN A 281 2.86 -8.08 -11.13
N GLU A 282 1.55 -7.85 -10.98
CA GLU A 282 0.67 -7.20 -11.99
C GLU A 282 0.31 -5.71 -11.76
N ASP A 283 0.16 -4.92 -12.86
CA ASP A 283 -0.68 -3.71 -13.19
C ASP A 283 -0.90 -2.50 -12.22
N LYS A 284 -1.06 -1.19 -12.58
CA LYS A 284 -0.88 -0.28 -13.78
C LYS A 284 -0.75 1.22 -13.35
N ALA A 285 -0.10 2.07 -14.20
CA ALA A 285 -0.04 3.57 -14.34
C ALA A 285 -0.18 4.57 -13.13
N VAL A 286 0.36 5.81 -13.25
CA VAL A 286 0.49 6.83 -12.15
C VAL A 286 -0.82 7.42 -11.62
N HIS A 287 -0.88 7.78 -10.33
CA HIS A 287 -1.52 6.98 -9.28
C HIS A 287 -1.82 5.52 -9.67
N PHE A 288 -1.04 4.59 -9.11
CA PHE A 288 -1.14 3.16 -9.34
C PHE A 288 -2.16 2.54 -8.39
N LEU A 289 -3.11 1.78 -8.93
CA LEU A 289 -3.98 0.87 -8.17
C LEU A 289 -3.49 -0.55 -8.46
N LEU A 290 -2.72 -1.12 -7.54
CA LEU A 290 -2.18 -2.47 -7.62
C LEU A 290 -3.28 -3.46 -7.18
N HIS A 291 -3.85 -4.19 -8.14
CA HIS A 291 -4.99 -5.06 -7.88
C HIS A 291 -4.61 -6.32 -7.11
N ASP A 292 -5.42 -6.64 -6.09
CA ASP A 292 -5.25 -7.81 -5.22
C ASP A 292 -3.82 -7.98 -4.62
N HIS A 293 -3.04 -6.89 -4.56
CA HIS A 293 -1.67 -6.85 -4.03
C HIS A 293 -1.58 -7.30 -2.56
N LEU A 294 -2.68 -7.14 -1.82
CA LEU A 294 -2.81 -7.52 -0.41
C LEU A 294 -3.57 -8.85 -0.24
N ASP A 295 -3.62 -9.68 -1.28
CA ASP A 295 -4.35 -10.97 -1.33
C ASP A 295 -5.84 -10.78 -1.01
N ARG A 296 -6.27 -11.00 0.24
CA ARG A 296 -7.66 -10.80 0.69
C ARG A 296 -7.84 -9.59 1.61
N GLY A 297 -6.87 -8.67 1.55
CA GLY A 297 -6.79 -7.43 2.33
C GLY A 297 -6.15 -7.61 3.70
N TYR A 298 -6.05 -6.52 4.47
CA TYR A 298 -5.25 -6.42 5.72
C TYR A 298 -5.27 -7.66 6.64
N ASN A 299 -6.45 -8.19 6.94
CA ASN A 299 -6.59 -9.33 7.85
C ASN A 299 -6.29 -10.69 7.20
N GLY A 300 -6.36 -10.79 5.87
CA GLY A 300 -6.14 -12.03 5.12
C GLY A 300 -4.76 -12.11 4.44
N CYS A 301 -4.01 -11.02 4.38
CA CYS A 301 -2.72 -10.94 3.69
C CYS A 301 -1.64 -11.81 4.37
N SER A 302 -1.00 -12.67 3.57
CA SER A 302 0.11 -13.54 4.01
C SER A 302 1.49 -12.87 3.99
N THR A 303 1.62 -11.69 3.38
CA THR A 303 2.90 -10.96 3.29
C THR A 303 3.18 -10.12 4.55
N TYR A 304 4.30 -9.40 4.57
CA TYR A 304 4.65 -8.48 5.67
C TYR A 304 3.98 -7.10 5.55
N ASP A 305 3.66 -6.64 4.33
CA ASP A 305 3.09 -5.31 4.11
C ASP A 305 1.56 -5.36 4.08
N THR A 306 0.94 -5.74 5.19
CA THR A 306 -0.51 -5.97 5.29
C THR A 306 -1.35 -4.72 5.01
N SER A 307 -0.79 -3.51 5.11
CA SER A 307 -1.46 -2.25 4.76
C SER A 307 -1.01 -1.65 3.42
N GLY A 308 -0.14 -2.30 2.63
CA GLY A 308 0.41 -1.72 1.40
C GLY A 308 1.24 -0.44 1.61
N LYS A 309 1.77 -0.18 2.81
CA LYS A 309 2.49 1.05 3.18
C LYS A 309 3.96 1.03 2.78
N ASN A 310 4.55 -0.16 2.66
CA ASN A 310 5.94 -0.34 2.22
C ASN A 310 6.05 -0.33 0.69
N ALA A 311 4.96 -0.62 -0.05
CA ALA A 311 4.94 -0.66 -1.51
C ALA A 311 5.54 0.60 -2.18
N CYS A 312 5.23 1.81 -1.69
CA CYS A 312 5.82 3.04 -2.22
C CYS A 312 7.32 3.13 -1.93
N GLU A 313 7.75 2.85 -0.69
CA GLU A 313 9.17 2.92 -0.31
C GLU A 313 10.02 1.86 -1.02
N TYR A 314 9.47 0.67 -1.24
CA TYR A 314 10.08 -0.37 -2.08
C TYR A 314 10.30 0.11 -3.52
N LEU A 315 9.31 0.79 -4.11
CA LEU A 315 9.44 1.37 -5.45
C LEU A 315 10.40 2.58 -5.48
N ARG A 316 10.37 3.43 -4.46
CA ARG A 316 11.32 4.55 -4.27
C ARG A 316 12.76 4.05 -4.11
N ALA A 317 12.99 2.90 -3.48
CA ALA A 317 14.31 2.28 -3.34
C ALA A 317 14.88 1.74 -4.66
N LYS A 318 14.06 1.54 -5.70
CA LYS A 318 14.53 1.03 -7.00
C LYS A 318 15.40 2.05 -7.72
N THR A 319 16.54 1.57 -8.22
CA THR A 319 17.45 2.39 -9.01
C THR A 319 16.89 2.61 -10.42
N VAL A 320 16.82 3.88 -10.82
CA VAL A 320 16.44 4.33 -12.18
C VAL A 320 17.48 5.32 -12.69
N ASP A 321 17.37 5.70 -13.96
CA ASP A 321 18.20 6.74 -14.56
C ASP A 321 17.62 8.13 -14.22
N VAL A 322 18.22 8.76 -13.21
CA VAL A 322 17.79 10.05 -12.67
C VAL A 322 18.63 11.17 -13.29
N PRO A 323 18.04 12.20 -13.91
CA PRO A 323 18.78 13.34 -14.43
C PRO A 323 19.61 14.03 -13.34
N LYS A 324 20.91 14.21 -13.58
CA LYS A 324 21.85 14.78 -12.59
C LYS A 324 21.43 16.16 -12.10
N LYS A 325 20.75 16.95 -12.94
CA LYS A 325 20.19 18.26 -12.57
C LYS A 325 19.17 18.21 -11.43
N PHE A 326 18.48 17.08 -11.22
CA PHE A 326 17.54 16.89 -10.12
C PHE A 326 18.25 16.41 -8.86
N LEU A 327 19.21 15.49 -8.99
CA LEU A 327 20.08 15.06 -7.87
C LEU A 327 20.86 16.26 -7.27
N ALA A 328 21.28 17.21 -8.11
CA ALA A 328 21.95 18.44 -7.70
C ALA A 328 21.08 19.38 -6.85
N ARG A 329 19.74 19.21 -6.83
CA ARG A 329 18.81 19.95 -5.95
C ARG A 329 18.70 19.37 -4.54
N GLY A 330 19.50 18.34 -4.23
CA GLY A 330 19.44 17.61 -2.97
C GLY A 330 18.34 16.56 -2.93
N ARG A 331 18.56 15.52 -2.13
CA ARG A 331 17.69 14.36 -1.97
C ARG A 331 16.48 14.67 -1.08
N VAL A 332 15.38 13.94 -1.28
CA VAL A 332 14.12 14.02 -0.49
C VAL A 332 13.89 12.79 0.38
#